data_AF-A0A6A3V8G7-F1
#
_entry.id   AF-A0A6A3V8G7-F1
#
_cell.length_a   1.000
_cell.length_b   1.000
_cell.length_c   1.000
_cell.angle_alpha   90.00
_cell.angle_beta   90.00
_cell.angle_gamma   90.00
#
_symmetry.space_group_name_H-M   'P 1'
#
loop_
_entity.id
_entity.type
_entity.pdbx_description
1 polymer ?
#
loop_
_entity_poly.entity_id
_entity_poly.type
_entity_poly.pdbx_seq_one_letter_code
_entity_poly.pdbx_strand_id
1 'polypeptide(L)'
;MAPLLDRPSPRTNLTDHDRSRVLSAFLSHATGGKLKQGSLKAVSASFGVSTQTAQRIWRRANENFKSTGVFSSPSRKRKSGRRKINRDRELARLRSVAPQRRSTLRAAATACDLSLSTLFRELKVGSIRIGTSVVKPMLTDANMERRLKLCAGHVDQSSMLFNAMEDVIHVDEKLFYMTTVKRRYVLLPDEAVPTRRVRSKRHIPKVMVLAAVASPHTDPRTGAFFDGKIGLWAFLTHEPAQRSSRNRPAGTLVPKELPVNKSTYREMLVERVLPAIRTK
;
A
#
# COMPACT_ATOMS: atom_id res chain seq x y z
N MET A 1 41.99 -22.36 37.31
CA MET A 1 40.96 -22.28 36.23
C MET A 1 40.99 -23.59 35.46
N ALA A 2 39.97 -24.42 35.60
CA ALA A 2 39.84 -25.64 34.81
C ALA A 2 39.45 -25.28 33.37
N PRO A 3 39.97 -25.97 32.33
CA PRO A 3 39.56 -25.69 30.96
C PRO A 3 38.11 -26.12 30.77
N LEU A 4 37.30 -25.21 30.22
CA LEU A 4 35.96 -25.52 29.73
C LEU A 4 36.08 -26.62 28.66
N LEU A 5 35.69 -27.84 29.03
CA LEU A 5 35.56 -28.94 28.08
C LEU A 5 34.62 -28.50 26.94
N ASP A 6 35.15 -28.54 25.73
CA ASP A 6 34.43 -28.28 24.48
C ASP A 6 33.18 -29.17 24.42
N ARG A 7 32.00 -28.56 24.60
CA ARG A 7 30.75 -29.30 24.48
C ARG A 7 30.55 -29.61 22.98
N PRO A 8 30.37 -30.87 22.57
CA PRO A 8 30.15 -31.18 21.17
C PRO A 8 28.90 -30.46 20.66
N SER A 9 29.05 -29.72 19.56
CA SER A 9 27.96 -28.98 18.93
C SER A 9 26.75 -29.91 18.68
N PRO A 10 25.50 -29.45 18.89
CA PRO A 10 24.32 -30.27 18.66
C PRO A 10 24.32 -30.80 17.22
N ARG A 11 24.10 -32.12 17.06
CA ARG A 11 24.08 -32.78 15.75
C ARG A 11 23.07 -32.09 14.83
N THR A 12 23.57 -31.31 13.87
CA THR A 12 22.73 -30.59 12.92
C THR A 12 22.23 -31.55 11.85
N ASN A 13 20.99 -31.33 11.39
CA ASN A 13 20.48 -32.06 10.22
C ASN A 13 21.30 -31.65 8.99
N LEU A 14 21.81 -32.63 8.24
CA LEU A 14 22.52 -32.40 6.97
C LEU A 14 21.71 -31.49 6.04
N THR A 15 22.39 -30.51 5.44
CA THR A 15 21.79 -29.64 4.43
C THR A 15 21.54 -30.41 3.13
N ASP A 16 20.74 -29.86 2.21
CA ASP A 16 20.54 -30.50 0.90
C ASP A 16 21.84 -30.60 0.11
N HIS A 17 22.73 -29.63 0.27
CA HIS A 17 24.07 -29.66 -0.33
C HIS A 17 24.92 -30.82 0.21
N ASP A 18 24.98 -31.00 1.54
CA ASP A 18 25.74 -32.09 2.15
C ASP A 18 25.18 -33.46 1.74
N ARG A 19 23.84 -33.57 1.66
CA ARG A 19 23.16 -34.79 1.23
C ARG A 19 23.48 -35.13 -0.22
N SER A 20 23.58 -34.12 -1.09
CA SER A 20 24.02 -34.30 -2.48
C SER A 20 25.49 -34.72 -2.56
N ARG A 21 26.39 -34.15 -1.76
CA ARG A 21 27.81 -34.56 -1.73
C ARG A 21 27.98 -36.01 -1.27
N VAL A 22 27.28 -36.42 -0.22
CA VAL A 22 27.25 -37.82 0.26
C VAL A 22 26.74 -38.75 -0.85
N LEU A 23 25.71 -38.32 -1.58
CA LEU A 23 25.14 -39.09 -2.68
C LEU A 23 26.10 -39.23 -3.87
N SER A 24 26.77 -38.14 -4.27
CA SER A 24 27.78 -38.16 -5.33
C SER A 24 28.91 -39.15 -4.99
N ALA A 25 29.39 -39.15 -3.74
CA ALA A 25 30.38 -40.12 -3.29
C ALA A 25 29.86 -41.56 -3.39
N PHE A 26 28.61 -41.81 -2.99
CA PHE A 26 28.01 -43.13 -3.18
C PHE A 26 27.92 -43.56 -4.65
N LEU A 27 27.59 -42.64 -5.55
CA LEU A 27 27.50 -42.92 -6.99
C LEU A 27 28.87 -43.28 -7.59
N SER A 28 29.96 -42.63 -7.14
CA SER A 28 31.33 -43.01 -7.52
C SER A 28 31.74 -44.41 -7.04
N HIS A 29 31.11 -44.92 -5.99
CA HIS A 29 31.33 -46.26 -5.44
C HIS A 29 30.26 -47.30 -5.85
N ALA A 30 29.33 -46.93 -6.73
CA ALA A 30 28.26 -47.80 -7.20
C ALA A 30 28.54 -48.34 -8.61
N THR A 31 28.28 -49.63 -8.82
CA THR A 31 28.36 -50.30 -10.12
C THR A 31 27.05 -51.02 -10.37
N GLY A 32 26.37 -50.71 -11.50
CA GLY A 32 25.06 -51.29 -11.82
C GLY A 32 23.97 -51.01 -10.77
N GLY A 33 24.03 -49.84 -10.10
CA GLY A 33 23.06 -49.46 -9.07
C GLY A 33 23.27 -50.14 -7.70
N LYS A 34 24.30 -50.98 -7.55
CA LYS A 34 24.67 -51.61 -6.27
C LYS A 34 25.95 -50.98 -5.72
N LEU A 35 25.96 -50.72 -4.41
CA LEU A 35 27.15 -50.26 -3.71
C LEU A 35 28.13 -51.42 -3.52
N LYS A 36 29.42 -51.17 -3.74
CA LYS A 36 30.48 -52.12 -3.36
C LYS A 36 30.46 -52.40 -1.85
N GLN A 37 30.92 -53.58 -1.46
CA GLN A 37 31.02 -53.96 -0.05
C GLN A 37 31.95 -52.98 0.68
N GLY A 38 31.55 -52.55 1.88
CA GLY A 38 32.31 -51.57 2.67
C GLY A 38 32.08 -50.10 2.31
N SER A 39 31.50 -49.78 1.15
CA SER A 39 31.28 -48.38 0.70
C SER A 39 30.42 -47.56 1.67
N LEU A 40 29.47 -48.20 2.35
CA LEU A 40 28.65 -47.55 3.39
C LEU A 40 29.49 -47.05 4.56
N LYS A 41 30.45 -47.84 5.04
CA LYS A 41 31.35 -47.44 6.13
C LYS A 41 32.31 -46.36 5.65
N ALA A 42 32.91 -46.54 4.46
CA ALA A 42 33.85 -45.60 3.87
C ALA A 42 33.24 -44.19 3.66
N VAL A 43 32.07 -44.12 3.01
CA VAL A 43 31.37 -42.84 2.77
C VAL A 43 30.83 -42.24 4.08
N SER A 44 30.40 -43.06 5.04
CA SER A 44 29.96 -42.53 6.34
C SER A 44 31.12 -41.87 7.11
N ALA A 45 32.31 -42.46 7.07
CA ALA A 45 33.50 -41.95 7.75
C ALA A 45 34.02 -40.66 7.09
N SER A 46 34.07 -40.60 5.75
CA SER A 46 34.60 -39.43 5.03
C SER A 46 33.76 -38.16 5.19
N PHE A 47 32.46 -38.30 5.46
CA PHE A 47 31.55 -37.18 5.67
C PHE A 47 31.18 -36.95 7.15
N GLY A 48 31.72 -37.75 8.09
CA GLY A 48 31.40 -37.63 9.52
C GLY A 48 29.93 -37.90 9.85
N VAL A 49 29.25 -38.73 9.05
CA VAL A 49 27.81 -39.03 9.18
C VAL A 49 27.62 -40.44 9.70
N SER A 50 26.58 -40.69 10.51
CA SER A 50 26.31 -42.06 10.96
C SER A 50 25.98 -42.99 9.78
N THR A 51 26.42 -44.24 9.86
CA THR A 51 26.15 -45.27 8.85
C THR A 51 24.65 -45.40 8.54
N GLN A 52 23.79 -45.30 9.55
CA GLN A 52 22.33 -45.30 9.39
C GLN A 52 21.81 -44.10 8.58
N THR A 53 22.39 -42.91 8.78
CA THR A 53 22.00 -41.71 8.05
C THR A 53 22.46 -41.79 6.60
N ALA A 54 23.69 -42.26 6.36
CA ALA A 54 24.23 -42.49 5.02
C ALA A 54 23.40 -43.55 4.25
N GLN A 55 23.05 -44.66 4.91
CA GLN A 55 22.15 -45.68 4.36
C GLN A 55 20.76 -45.12 4.03
N ARG A 56 20.19 -44.27 4.90
CA ARG A 56 18.90 -43.62 4.67
C ARG A 56 18.94 -42.65 3.48
N ILE A 57 20.07 -41.94 3.29
CA ILE A 57 20.29 -41.07 2.12
C ILE A 57 20.26 -41.92 0.85
N TRP A 58 21.06 -42.99 0.80
CA TRP A 58 21.17 -43.88 -0.35
C TRP A 58 19.86 -44.57 -0.71
N ARG A 59 19.14 -45.12 0.29
CA ARG A 59 17.84 -45.77 0.08
C ARG A 59 16.84 -44.81 -0.56
N ARG A 60 16.70 -43.60 0.00
CA ARG A 60 15.78 -42.57 -0.51
C ARG A 60 16.16 -42.09 -1.91
N ALA A 61 17.45 -42.01 -2.22
CA ALA A 61 17.90 -41.63 -3.55
C ALA A 61 17.53 -42.68 -4.59
N ASN A 62 17.64 -43.97 -4.25
CA ASN A 62 17.18 -45.07 -5.11
C ASN A 62 15.66 -45.07 -5.29
N GLU A 63 14.89 -44.84 -4.22
CA GLU A 63 13.43 -44.69 -4.30
C GLU A 63 13.05 -43.53 -5.23
N ASN A 64 13.73 -42.39 -5.11
CA ASN A 64 13.48 -41.24 -5.97
C ASN A 64 13.86 -41.55 -7.43
N PHE A 65 15.01 -42.18 -7.68
CA PHE A 65 15.45 -42.59 -9.01
C PHE A 65 14.43 -43.50 -9.71
N LYS A 66 13.82 -44.45 -8.98
CA LYS A 66 12.74 -45.29 -9.53
C LYS A 66 11.51 -44.49 -9.97
N SER A 67 11.23 -43.35 -9.32
CA SER A 67 10.05 -42.52 -9.61
C SER A 67 10.29 -41.37 -10.59
N THR A 68 11.50 -40.79 -10.62
CA THR A 68 11.80 -39.56 -11.37
C THR A 68 12.99 -39.70 -12.31
N GLY A 69 13.71 -40.83 -12.30
CA GLY A 69 14.95 -41.02 -13.06
C GLY A 69 16.16 -40.27 -12.49
N VAL A 70 16.01 -39.58 -11.34
CA VAL A 70 17.08 -38.78 -10.73
C VAL A 70 17.42 -39.28 -9.33
N PHE A 71 18.70 -39.56 -9.10
CA PHE A 71 19.22 -39.83 -7.76
C PHE A 71 19.19 -38.55 -6.94
N SER A 72 18.22 -38.44 -6.03
CA SER A 72 18.11 -37.28 -5.14
C SER A 72 17.46 -37.64 -3.82
N SER A 73 18.00 -37.09 -2.73
CA SER A 73 17.55 -37.38 -1.36
C SER A 73 17.35 -36.08 -0.58
N PRO A 74 16.42 -35.20 -0.97
CA PRO A 74 16.26 -33.89 -0.35
C PRO A 74 15.82 -34.02 1.12
N SER A 75 16.21 -33.04 1.92
CA SER A 75 15.85 -32.91 3.31
C SER A 75 14.34 -32.77 3.45
N ARG A 76 13.77 -33.54 4.37
CA ARG A 76 12.34 -33.46 4.71
C ARG A 76 12.07 -32.52 5.87
N LYS A 77 13.08 -31.80 6.38
CA LYS A 77 12.95 -30.90 7.55
C LYS A 77 11.86 -29.83 7.37
N ARG A 78 11.67 -29.33 6.15
CA ARG A 78 10.62 -28.34 5.83
C ARG A 78 9.29 -28.97 5.39
N LYS A 79 9.24 -30.30 5.25
CA LYS A 79 8.02 -31.07 4.95
C LYS A 79 7.30 -31.57 6.20
N SER A 80 7.83 -31.24 7.39
CA SER A 80 7.20 -31.49 8.68
C SER A 80 6.60 -30.19 9.22
N GLY A 81 5.29 -30.20 9.48
CA GLY A 81 4.58 -29.05 10.03
C GLY A 81 3.07 -29.22 9.93
N ARG A 82 2.33 -28.36 10.63
CA ARG A 82 0.87 -28.31 10.56
C ARG A 82 0.44 -27.88 9.15
N ARG A 83 -0.36 -28.70 8.47
CA ARG A 83 -0.95 -28.34 7.18
C ARG A 83 -1.86 -27.12 7.32
N LYS A 84 -1.93 -26.30 6.26
CA LYS A 84 -2.88 -25.18 6.22
C LYS A 84 -4.30 -25.76 6.26
N ILE A 85 -5.13 -25.22 7.16
CA ILE A 85 -6.54 -25.59 7.25
C ILE A 85 -7.28 -24.82 6.16
N ASN A 86 -7.92 -25.53 5.23
CA ASN A 86 -8.83 -24.93 4.26
C ASN A 86 -10.08 -24.42 5.02
N ARG A 87 -10.46 -23.15 4.78
CA ARG A 87 -11.61 -22.50 5.42
C ARG A 87 -12.60 -21.91 4.41
N ASP A 88 -12.57 -22.37 3.17
CA ASP A 88 -13.39 -21.80 2.09
C ASP A 88 -14.89 -21.94 2.40
N ARG A 89 -15.28 -23.04 3.05
CA ARG A 89 -16.67 -23.30 3.49
C ARG A 89 -17.15 -22.28 4.51
N GLU A 90 -16.32 -21.98 5.51
CA GLU A 90 -16.63 -21.01 6.55
C GLU A 90 -16.66 -19.59 5.97
N LEU A 91 -15.66 -19.23 5.15
CA LEU A 91 -15.61 -17.92 4.49
C LEU A 91 -16.80 -17.70 3.55
N ALA A 92 -17.31 -18.74 2.90
CA ALA A 92 -18.49 -18.65 2.04
C ALA A 92 -19.75 -18.18 2.78
N ARG A 93 -19.84 -18.42 4.10
CA ARG A 93 -20.96 -17.93 4.94
C ARG A 93 -21.04 -16.41 4.99
N LEU A 94 -19.95 -15.68 4.72
CA LEU A 94 -20.00 -14.22 4.60
C LEU A 94 -20.96 -13.75 3.49
N ARG A 95 -21.30 -14.60 2.52
CA ARG A 95 -22.27 -14.27 1.46
C ARG A 95 -23.71 -14.24 1.96
N SER A 96 -24.06 -14.97 3.03
CA SER A 96 -25.42 -14.95 3.59
C SER A 96 -25.71 -13.69 4.42
N VAL A 97 -24.67 -12.91 4.76
CA VAL A 97 -24.80 -11.68 5.55
C VAL A 97 -24.49 -10.47 4.68
N ALA A 98 -25.44 -9.53 4.65
CA ALA A 98 -25.31 -8.26 3.93
C ALA A 98 -24.02 -7.51 4.38
N PRO A 99 -23.24 -6.92 3.45
CA PRO A 99 -21.97 -6.26 3.76
C PRO A 99 -22.04 -5.24 4.90
N GLN A 100 -23.16 -4.52 5.02
CA GLN A 100 -23.43 -3.52 6.05
C GLN A 100 -23.37 -4.10 7.47
N ARG A 101 -23.79 -5.37 7.63
CA ARG A 101 -23.79 -6.09 8.92
C ARG A 101 -22.45 -6.73 9.26
N ARG A 102 -21.47 -6.69 8.34
CA ARG A 102 -20.12 -7.26 8.50
C ARG A 102 -19.02 -6.24 8.19
N SER A 103 -19.24 -4.98 8.58
CA SER A 103 -18.32 -3.86 8.36
C SER A 103 -17.04 -3.93 9.21
N THR A 104 -17.07 -4.66 10.32
CA THR A 104 -15.90 -4.89 11.19
C THR A 104 -15.44 -6.34 11.08
N LEU A 105 -14.15 -6.57 11.34
CA LEU A 105 -13.59 -7.92 11.34
C LEU A 105 -14.25 -8.81 12.41
N ARG A 106 -14.69 -8.23 13.53
CA ARG A 106 -15.41 -8.97 14.57
C ARG A 106 -16.78 -9.43 14.10
N ALA A 107 -17.57 -8.54 13.49
CA ALA A 107 -18.87 -8.90 12.95
C ALA A 107 -18.77 -9.91 11.80
N ALA A 108 -17.76 -9.76 10.94
CA ALA A 108 -17.46 -10.73 9.89
C ALA A 108 -17.08 -12.10 10.48
N ALA A 109 -16.31 -12.14 11.58
CA ALA A 109 -15.91 -13.39 12.23
C ALA A 109 -17.11 -14.14 12.80
N THR A 110 -18.04 -13.43 13.45
CA THR A 110 -19.32 -13.99 13.89
C THR A 110 -20.14 -14.50 12.70
N ALA A 111 -20.18 -13.77 11.58
CA ALA A 111 -20.95 -14.18 10.40
C ALA A 111 -20.42 -15.45 9.70
N CYS A 112 -19.16 -15.82 9.90
CA CYS A 112 -18.59 -17.07 9.37
C CYS A 112 -18.33 -18.15 10.42
N ASP A 113 -18.74 -17.93 11.67
CA ASP A 113 -18.43 -18.77 12.84
C ASP A 113 -16.94 -19.05 13.03
N LEU A 114 -16.11 -18.03 12.80
CA LEU A 114 -14.67 -18.09 13.05
C LEU A 114 -14.28 -17.20 14.23
N SER A 115 -13.16 -17.52 14.88
CA SER A 115 -12.56 -16.58 15.82
C SER A 115 -12.02 -15.35 15.08
N LEU A 116 -12.01 -14.20 15.76
CA LEU A 116 -11.43 -12.96 15.23
C LEU A 116 -9.98 -13.15 14.76
N SER A 117 -9.18 -13.88 15.53
CA SER A 117 -7.78 -14.18 15.22
C SER A 117 -7.63 -15.03 13.96
N THR A 118 -8.53 -16.00 13.77
CA THR A 118 -8.56 -16.85 12.57
C THR A 118 -8.90 -16.04 11.34
N LEU A 119 -9.96 -15.22 11.41
CA LEU A 119 -10.36 -14.38 10.29
C LEU A 119 -9.28 -13.35 9.94
N PHE A 120 -8.61 -12.78 10.95
CA PHE A 120 -7.46 -11.89 10.73
C PHE A 120 -6.29 -12.57 10.01
N ARG A 121 -6.05 -13.86 10.29
CA ARG A 121 -5.05 -14.64 9.55
C ARG A 121 -5.44 -14.85 8.09
N GLU A 122 -6.70 -15.17 7.83
CA GLU A 122 -7.20 -15.29 6.45
C GLU A 122 -7.13 -13.95 5.70
N LEU A 123 -7.35 -12.82 6.37
CA LEU A 123 -7.11 -11.48 5.82
C LEU A 123 -5.64 -11.26 5.45
N LYS A 124 -4.69 -11.62 6.33
CA LYS A 124 -3.25 -11.49 6.06
C LYS A 124 -2.77 -12.35 4.89
N VAL A 125 -3.37 -13.52 4.70
CA VAL A 125 -3.01 -14.46 3.61
C VAL A 125 -3.76 -14.11 2.31
N GLY A 126 -4.71 -13.17 2.33
CA GLY A 126 -5.42 -12.69 1.15
C GLY A 126 -6.66 -13.51 0.77
N SER A 127 -7.10 -14.43 1.63
CA SER A 127 -8.33 -15.22 1.42
C SER A 127 -9.61 -14.37 1.55
N ILE A 128 -9.51 -13.21 2.21
CA ILE A 128 -10.54 -12.16 2.26
C ILE A 128 -9.89 -10.78 2.11
N ARG A 129 -10.69 -9.77 1.74
CA ARG A 129 -10.25 -8.37 1.62
C ARG A 129 -11.19 -7.42 2.33
N ILE A 130 -10.66 -6.31 2.83
CA ILE A 130 -11.46 -5.18 3.32
C ILE A 130 -11.71 -4.25 2.14
N GLY A 131 -12.99 -3.97 1.86
CA GLY A 131 -13.41 -2.97 0.87
C GLY A 131 -13.88 -1.71 1.57
N THR A 132 -13.50 -0.55 1.04
CA THR A 132 -14.07 0.75 1.45
C THR A 132 -14.93 1.26 0.31
N SER A 133 -16.17 1.66 0.62
CA SER A 133 -17.03 2.39 -0.30
C SER A 133 -17.10 3.84 0.15
N VAL A 134 -17.08 4.76 -0.82
CA VAL A 134 -17.30 6.19 -0.59
C VAL A 134 -18.61 6.58 -1.25
N VAL A 135 -19.36 7.46 -0.58
CA VAL A 135 -20.59 8.02 -1.17
C VAL A 135 -20.18 8.87 -2.36
N LYS A 136 -20.77 8.58 -3.51
CA LYS A 136 -20.63 9.37 -4.74
C LYS A 136 -21.96 10.10 -4.98
N PRO A 137 -21.93 11.31 -5.57
CA PRO A 137 -23.17 11.97 -5.98
C PRO A 137 -23.96 11.07 -6.93
N MET A 138 -25.28 11.03 -6.77
CA MET A 138 -26.15 10.31 -7.66
C MET A 138 -26.17 11.01 -9.02
N LEU A 139 -25.77 10.29 -10.07
CA LEU A 139 -25.88 10.79 -11.44
C LEU A 139 -27.22 10.34 -12.01
N THR A 140 -28.07 11.30 -12.34
CA THR A 140 -29.28 11.05 -13.14
C THR A 140 -28.89 10.81 -14.60
N ASP A 141 -29.78 10.20 -15.38
CA ASP A 141 -29.53 9.97 -16.81
C ASP A 141 -29.22 11.28 -17.55
N ALA A 142 -29.93 12.36 -17.22
CA ALA A 142 -29.66 13.70 -17.76
C ALA A 142 -28.26 14.22 -17.38
N ASN A 143 -27.78 13.95 -16.16
CA ASN A 143 -26.41 14.32 -15.76
C ASN A 143 -25.37 13.49 -16.51
N MET A 144 -25.63 12.20 -16.73
CA MET A 144 -24.72 11.33 -17.48
C MET A 144 -24.64 11.75 -18.95
N GLU A 145 -25.79 12.01 -19.58
CA GLU A 145 -25.86 12.48 -20.96
C GLU A 145 -25.15 13.83 -21.12
N ARG A 146 -25.36 14.79 -20.21
CA ARG A 146 -24.67 16.09 -20.25
C ARG A 146 -23.16 15.94 -20.13
N ARG A 147 -22.69 15.05 -19.25
CA ARG A 147 -21.25 14.76 -19.10
C ARG A 147 -20.68 14.11 -20.36
N LEU A 148 -21.42 13.19 -20.97
CA LEU A 148 -20.99 12.54 -22.21
C LEU A 148 -20.91 13.53 -23.36
N LYS A 149 -21.92 14.40 -23.52
CA LYS A 149 -21.92 15.49 -24.51
C LYS A 149 -20.75 16.45 -24.30
N LEU A 150 -20.46 16.82 -23.05
CA LEU A 150 -19.30 17.64 -22.72
C LEU A 150 -18.00 16.95 -23.17
N CYS A 151 -17.78 15.69 -22.78
CA CYS A 151 -16.59 14.94 -23.18
C CYS A 151 -16.47 14.81 -24.70
N ALA A 152 -17.58 14.50 -25.40
CA ALA A 152 -17.61 14.38 -26.85
C ALA A 152 -17.29 15.72 -27.55
N GLY A 153 -17.71 16.86 -26.99
CA GLY A 153 -17.37 18.18 -27.49
C GLY A 153 -15.88 18.53 -27.37
N HIS A 154 -15.13 17.83 -26.52
CA HIS A 154 -13.68 17.98 -26.39
C HIS A 154 -12.89 16.94 -27.20
N VAL A 155 -13.54 16.20 -28.11
CA VAL A 155 -12.88 15.28 -29.05
C VAL A 155 -13.02 15.84 -30.45
N ASP A 156 -11.89 16.00 -31.15
CA ASP A 156 -11.91 16.30 -32.57
C ASP A 156 -12.37 15.05 -33.34
N GLN A 157 -13.49 15.18 -34.04
CA GLN A 157 -14.11 14.05 -34.76
C GLN A 157 -13.28 13.59 -35.96
N SER A 158 -12.36 14.42 -36.47
CA SER A 158 -11.52 14.10 -37.62
C SER A 158 -10.28 13.29 -37.22
N SER A 159 -9.52 13.78 -36.23
CA SER A 159 -8.32 13.08 -35.73
C SER A 159 -8.62 12.04 -34.65
N MET A 160 -9.82 12.05 -34.06
CA MET A 160 -10.20 11.28 -32.87
C MET A 160 -9.29 11.54 -31.65
N LEU A 161 -8.62 12.70 -31.63
CA LEU A 161 -7.80 13.15 -30.50
C LEU A 161 -8.60 14.12 -29.60
N PHE A 162 -8.18 14.22 -28.34
CA PHE A 162 -8.72 15.24 -27.44
C PHE A 162 -8.24 16.63 -27.84
N ASN A 163 -9.11 17.63 -27.68
CA ASN A 163 -8.74 19.03 -27.79
C ASN A 163 -7.67 19.35 -26.74
N ALA A 164 -6.59 20.00 -27.17
CA ALA A 164 -5.47 20.40 -26.31
C ALA A 164 -5.86 21.42 -25.23
N MET A 165 -7.03 22.07 -25.36
CA MET A 165 -7.60 23.03 -24.41
C MET A 165 -6.63 24.17 -24.09
N GLU A 166 -5.86 24.61 -25.08
CA GLU A 166 -4.87 25.69 -24.95
C GLU A 166 -5.52 27.05 -24.65
N ASP A 167 -6.78 27.22 -25.03
CA ASP A 167 -7.61 28.41 -24.78
C ASP A 167 -8.50 28.27 -23.53
N VAL A 168 -8.34 27.21 -22.73
CA VAL A 168 -9.18 26.93 -21.56
C VAL A 168 -8.41 27.20 -20.27
N ILE A 169 -9.05 27.96 -19.39
CA ILE A 169 -8.56 28.23 -18.04
C ILE A 169 -9.45 27.51 -17.04
N HIS A 170 -8.84 26.59 -16.28
CA HIS A 170 -9.50 25.88 -15.21
C HIS A 170 -9.42 26.69 -13.92
N VAL A 171 -10.58 26.91 -13.31
CA VAL A 171 -10.72 27.64 -12.06
C VAL A 171 -11.40 26.73 -11.04
N ASP A 172 -10.81 26.60 -9.86
CA ASP A 172 -11.36 25.78 -8.77
C ASP A 172 -11.05 26.40 -7.41
N GLU A 173 -11.96 26.20 -6.46
CA GLU A 173 -11.80 26.62 -5.07
C GLU A 173 -11.40 25.47 -4.17
N LYS A 174 -10.41 25.72 -3.31
CA LYS A 174 -10.00 24.77 -2.29
C LYS A 174 -10.03 25.39 -0.90
N LEU A 175 -10.68 24.69 0.02
CA LEU A 175 -10.67 25.02 1.44
C LEU A 175 -9.46 24.37 2.14
N PHE A 176 -8.55 25.19 2.65
CA PHE A 176 -7.38 24.79 3.43
C PHE A 176 -7.63 24.99 4.91
N TYR A 177 -7.41 23.95 5.71
CA TYR A 177 -7.46 24.03 7.17
C TYR A 177 -6.06 24.30 7.71
N MET A 178 -5.92 25.24 8.65
CA MET A 178 -4.64 25.53 9.32
C MET A 178 -4.09 24.30 10.06
N THR A 179 -4.97 23.36 10.43
CA THR A 179 -4.54 22.10 11.01
C THR A 179 -5.37 20.92 10.50
N THR A 180 -4.71 19.83 10.16
CA THR A 180 -5.40 18.61 9.72
C THR A 180 -6.06 17.90 10.91
N VAL A 181 -7.32 17.50 10.73
CA VAL A 181 -8.12 16.82 11.76
C VAL A 181 -7.56 15.44 12.07
N LYS A 182 -7.16 14.70 11.03
CA LYS A 182 -6.46 13.42 11.16
C LYS A 182 -5.01 13.63 10.71
N ARG A 183 -4.07 13.56 11.65
CA ARG A 183 -2.63 13.62 11.37
C ARG A 183 -2.02 12.28 11.73
N ARG A 184 -1.18 11.75 10.84
CA ARG A 184 -0.39 10.55 11.10
C ARG A 184 0.94 10.98 11.69
N TYR A 185 1.38 10.24 12.71
CA TYR A 185 2.70 10.37 13.29
C TYR A 185 3.44 9.06 13.08
N VAL A 186 4.72 9.15 12.76
CA VAL A 186 5.67 8.05 12.89
C VAL A 186 6.30 8.26 14.25
N LEU A 187 6.15 7.27 15.14
CA LEU A 187 6.57 7.34 16.54
C LEU A 187 7.39 6.09 16.87
N LEU A 188 8.35 6.23 17.78
CA LEU A 188 9.07 5.10 18.37
C LEU A 188 8.14 4.27 19.28
N PRO A 189 8.45 3.00 19.59
CA PRO A 189 7.58 2.14 20.39
C PRO A 189 7.26 2.66 21.80
N ASP A 190 8.16 3.47 22.36
CA ASP A 190 8.08 4.08 23.69
C ASP A 190 7.57 5.54 23.66
N GLU A 191 7.34 6.11 22.48
CA GLU A 191 6.83 7.47 22.33
C GLU A 191 5.30 7.52 22.49
N ALA A 192 4.84 8.41 23.39
CA ALA A 192 3.42 8.68 23.54
C ALA A 192 2.87 9.46 22.33
N VAL A 193 1.66 9.11 21.89
CA VAL A 193 0.99 9.82 20.80
C VAL A 193 0.68 11.27 21.22
N PRO A 194 1.08 12.28 20.42
CA PRO A 194 0.81 13.67 20.74
C PRO A 194 -0.69 13.95 20.91
N THR A 195 -1.08 14.46 22.08
CA THR A 195 -2.48 14.84 22.36
C THR A 195 -2.79 16.21 21.76
N ARG A 196 -3.79 16.26 20.87
CA ARG A 196 -4.28 17.51 20.26
C ARG A 196 -5.75 17.71 20.59
N ARG A 197 -6.07 18.79 21.31
CA ARG A 197 -7.44 19.11 21.73
C ARG A 197 -7.92 20.39 21.07
N VAL A 198 -9.14 20.34 20.54
CA VAL A 198 -9.90 21.51 20.08
C VAL A 198 -11.33 21.37 20.60
N ARG A 199 -11.98 22.47 20.96
CA ARG A 199 -13.36 22.42 21.47
C ARG A 199 -14.36 21.93 20.40
N SER A 200 -14.16 22.31 19.14
CA SER A 200 -14.94 21.83 17.99
C SER A 200 -14.13 21.92 16.71
N LYS A 201 -14.33 20.96 15.80
CA LYS A 201 -13.70 20.98 14.47
C LYS A 201 -14.13 22.18 13.62
N ARG A 202 -15.33 22.73 13.88
CA ARG A 202 -15.86 23.89 13.15
C ARG A 202 -15.06 25.16 13.40
N HIS A 203 -14.38 25.26 14.55
CA HIS A 203 -13.57 26.44 14.92
C HIS A 203 -12.10 26.33 14.49
N ILE A 204 -11.73 25.31 13.71
CA ILE A 204 -10.38 25.24 13.14
C ILE A 204 -10.28 26.36 12.09
N PRO A 205 -9.31 27.29 12.20
CA PRO A 205 -9.10 28.32 11.19
C PRO A 205 -8.89 27.69 9.82
N LYS A 206 -9.59 28.22 8.83
CA LYS A 206 -9.63 27.72 7.46
C LYS A 206 -9.68 28.89 6.50
N VAL A 207 -9.16 28.69 5.30
CA VAL A 207 -9.09 29.70 4.25
C VAL A 207 -9.49 29.05 2.94
N MET A 208 -10.41 29.68 2.22
CA MET A 208 -10.72 29.27 0.85
C MET A 208 -9.75 29.97 -0.09
N VAL A 209 -9.18 29.23 -1.03
CA VAL A 209 -8.25 29.74 -2.04
C VAL A 209 -8.81 29.39 -3.41
N LEU A 210 -8.90 30.39 -4.28
CA LEU A 210 -9.18 30.26 -5.70
C LEU A 210 -7.87 30.00 -6.44
N ALA A 211 -7.83 28.96 -7.25
CA ALA A 211 -6.71 28.69 -8.15
C ALA A 211 -7.19 28.85 -9.60
N ALA A 212 -6.39 29.50 -10.44
CA ALA A 212 -6.56 29.49 -11.88
C ALA A 212 -5.31 28.90 -12.54
N VAL A 213 -5.53 27.91 -13.41
CA VAL A 213 -4.48 27.22 -14.16
C VAL A 213 -4.92 26.97 -15.59
N ALA A 214 -3.97 26.94 -16.51
CA ALA A 214 -4.17 26.59 -17.91
C ALA A 214 -3.17 25.51 -18.31
N SER A 215 -3.32 24.96 -19.52
CA SER A 215 -2.37 23.99 -20.05
C SER A 215 -0.98 24.63 -20.22
N PRO A 216 0.11 24.02 -19.73
CA PRO A 216 1.46 24.49 -20.03
C PRO A 216 1.74 24.36 -21.53
N HIS A 217 2.23 25.42 -22.15
CA HIS A 217 2.56 25.41 -23.58
C HIS A 217 3.72 26.35 -23.88
N THR A 218 4.35 26.16 -25.04
CA THR A 218 5.42 27.03 -25.55
C THR A 218 4.85 27.87 -26.67
N ASP A 219 5.05 29.19 -26.63
CA ASP A 219 4.68 30.07 -27.74
C ASP A 219 5.55 29.74 -28.96
N PRO A 220 4.98 29.29 -30.09
CA PRO A 220 5.75 28.92 -31.27
C PRO A 220 6.46 30.12 -31.93
N ARG A 221 6.02 31.35 -31.66
CA ARG A 221 6.58 32.57 -32.26
C ARG A 221 7.73 33.14 -31.44
N THR A 222 7.59 33.17 -30.11
CA THR A 222 8.60 33.76 -29.21
C THR A 222 9.53 32.71 -28.59
N GLY A 223 9.14 31.43 -28.62
CA GLY A 223 9.83 30.34 -27.92
C GLY A 223 9.68 30.38 -26.39
N ALA A 224 8.90 31.33 -25.86
CA ALA A 224 8.68 31.48 -24.43
C ALA A 224 7.82 30.33 -23.89
N PHE A 225 8.22 29.77 -22.75
CA PHE A 225 7.49 28.69 -22.09
C PHE A 225 6.55 29.23 -21.00
N PHE A 226 5.30 28.82 -21.05
CA PHE A 226 4.31 29.08 -20.01
C PHE A 226 4.05 27.81 -19.18
N ASP A 227 4.19 27.93 -17.86
CA ASP A 227 4.10 26.80 -16.92
C ASP A 227 2.68 26.41 -16.51
N GLY A 228 1.66 27.03 -17.11
CA GLY A 228 0.24 26.80 -16.83
C GLY A 228 -0.28 27.49 -15.56
N LYS A 229 0.57 28.18 -14.78
CA LYS A 229 0.14 28.81 -13.52
C LYS A 229 -0.26 30.27 -13.74
N ILE A 230 -1.51 30.58 -13.45
CA ILE A 230 -2.03 31.95 -13.54
C ILE A 230 -1.97 32.61 -12.17
N GLY A 231 -2.57 31.99 -11.15
CA GLY A 231 -2.54 32.56 -9.80
C GLY A 231 -3.28 31.75 -8.74
N LEU A 232 -3.07 32.19 -7.49
CA LEU A 232 -3.73 31.71 -6.29
C LEU A 232 -4.20 32.91 -5.47
N TRP A 233 -5.49 32.96 -5.16
CA TRP A 233 -6.09 34.06 -4.41
C TRP A 233 -6.87 33.55 -3.21
N ALA A 234 -6.44 33.93 -2.02
CA ALA A 234 -7.13 33.59 -0.79
C ALA A 234 -8.30 34.55 -0.55
N PHE A 235 -9.47 34.00 -0.20
CA PHE A 235 -10.61 34.77 0.28
C PHE A 235 -10.35 35.20 1.73
N LEU A 236 -9.63 36.31 1.88
CA LEU A 236 -9.24 36.88 3.16
C LEU A 236 -9.49 38.39 3.19
N THR A 237 -9.96 38.88 4.33
CA THR A 237 -9.96 40.31 4.66
C THR A 237 -8.98 40.57 5.79
N HIS A 238 -8.36 41.75 5.80
CA HIS A 238 -7.52 42.16 6.91
C HIS A 238 -8.34 43.12 7.78
N GLU A 239 -8.65 42.68 9.00
CA GLU A 239 -9.40 43.49 9.95
C GLU A 239 -8.55 43.79 11.19
N PRO A 240 -8.62 45.01 11.75
CA PRO A 240 -7.88 45.34 12.96
C PRO A 240 -8.38 44.49 14.14
N ALA A 241 -7.45 43.99 14.94
CA ALA A 241 -7.77 43.24 16.15
C ALA A 241 -8.51 44.15 17.15
N GLN A 242 -9.76 43.79 17.48
CA GLN A 242 -10.59 44.57 18.41
C GLN A 242 -10.08 44.56 19.86
N ARG A 243 -9.31 43.52 20.25
CA ARG A 243 -8.80 43.35 21.61
C ARG A 243 -7.33 43.01 21.58
N SER A 244 -6.59 43.59 22.52
CA SER A 244 -5.23 43.20 22.83
C SER A 244 -5.22 41.76 23.37
N SER A 245 -4.22 40.99 22.98
CA SER A 245 -3.86 39.72 23.60
C SER A 245 -2.36 39.67 23.83
N ARG A 246 -1.90 38.69 24.60
CA ARG A 246 -0.47 38.47 24.88
C ARG A 246 0.40 38.42 23.62
N ASN A 247 -0.16 37.98 22.49
CA ASN A 247 0.58 37.78 21.25
C ASN A 247 0.23 38.81 20.15
N ARG A 248 -0.67 39.76 20.41
CA ARG A 248 -1.06 40.81 19.44
C ARG A 248 -1.69 42.03 20.13
N PRO A 249 -1.17 43.25 19.93
CA PRO A 249 -1.85 44.45 20.42
C PRO A 249 -3.16 44.70 19.67
N ALA A 250 -4.06 45.50 20.26
CA ALA A 250 -5.26 45.96 19.56
C ALA A 250 -4.88 46.82 18.35
N GLY A 251 -5.65 46.74 17.28
CA GLY A 251 -5.40 47.47 16.03
C GLY A 251 -4.50 46.75 15.03
N THR A 252 -3.76 45.70 15.40
CA THR A 252 -2.99 44.89 14.44
C THR A 252 -3.92 44.27 13.40
N LEU A 253 -3.63 44.46 12.11
CA LEU A 253 -4.39 43.84 11.02
C LEU A 253 -4.22 42.32 11.04
N VAL A 254 -5.33 41.59 11.18
CA VAL A 254 -5.35 40.13 11.22
C VAL A 254 -6.15 39.61 10.03
N PRO A 255 -5.65 38.59 9.31
CA PRO A 255 -6.42 37.94 8.27
C PRO A 255 -7.63 37.22 8.88
N LYS A 256 -8.82 37.53 8.36
CA LYS A 256 -10.07 36.84 8.66
C LYS A 256 -10.59 36.15 7.41
N GLU A 257 -11.25 35.01 7.62
CA GLU A 257 -11.90 34.28 6.54
C GLU A 257 -13.01 35.13 5.93
N LEU A 258 -12.94 35.36 4.62
CA LEU A 258 -14.03 35.99 3.88
C LEU A 258 -14.96 34.89 3.37
N PRO A 259 -16.26 34.89 3.74
CA PRO A 259 -17.19 33.90 3.22
C PRO A 259 -17.35 34.08 1.72
N VAL A 260 -17.31 32.96 0.99
CA VAL A 260 -17.46 33.01 -0.47
C VAL A 260 -18.92 32.89 -0.84
N ASN A 261 -19.42 33.95 -1.42
CA ASN A 261 -20.75 34.04 -2.00
C ASN A 261 -20.62 34.53 -3.46
N LYS A 262 -21.77 34.70 -4.13
CA LYS A 262 -21.80 35.15 -5.53
C LYS A 262 -21.09 36.49 -5.76
N SER A 263 -21.20 37.46 -4.84
CA SER A 263 -20.63 38.80 -5.03
C SER A 263 -19.12 38.79 -4.80
N THR A 264 -18.64 38.22 -3.69
CA THR A 264 -17.20 38.13 -3.39
C THR A 264 -16.46 37.29 -4.43
N TYR A 265 -17.11 36.26 -4.97
CA TYR A 265 -16.54 35.44 -6.03
C TYR A 265 -16.42 36.21 -7.34
N ARG A 266 -17.46 36.96 -7.72
CA ARG A 266 -17.44 37.82 -8.91
C ARG A 266 -16.35 38.89 -8.81
N GLU A 267 -16.24 39.54 -7.66
CA GLU A 267 -15.22 40.56 -7.38
C GLU A 267 -13.81 39.96 -7.54
N MET A 268 -13.56 38.78 -6.95
CA MET A 268 -12.29 38.05 -7.12
C MET A 268 -11.98 37.77 -8.59
N LEU A 269 -12.97 37.35 -9.39
CA LEU A 269 -12.75 37.11 -10.82
C LEU A 269 -12.41 38.39 -11.58
N VAL A 270 -13.18 39.46 -11.36
CA VAL A 270 -13.05 40.71 -12.11
C VAL A 270 -11.79 41.48 -11.73
N GLU A 271 -11.48 41.57 -10.44
CA GLU A 271 -10.39 42.41 -9.94
C GLU A 271 -9.05 41.70 -9.90
N ARG A 272 -9.05 40.36 -9.80
CA ARG A 272 -7.81 39.59 -9.61
C ARG A 272 -7.55 38.62 -10.75
N VAL A 273 -8.49 37.72 -11.04
CA VAL A 273 -8.25 36.61 -11.96
C VAL A 273 -8.15 37.08 -13.41
N LEU A 274 -9.14 37.82 -13.92
CA LEU A 274 -9.15 38.30 -15.31
C LEU A 274 -7.95 39.20 -15.63
N PRO A 275 -7.54 40.15 -14.76
CA PRO A 275 -6.30 40.89 -14.97
C PRO A 275 -5.06 40.00 -15.01
N ALA A 276 -4.95 39.02 -14.10
CA ALA A 276 -3.80 38.11 -14.09
C ALA A 276 -3.72 37.25 -15.35
N ILE A 277 -4.86 36.84 -15.91
CA ILE A 277 -4.91 36.13 -17.20
C ILE A 277 -4.32 37.01 -18.31
N ARG A 278 -4.70 38.29 -18.38
CA ARG A 278 -4.20 39.22 -19.40
C ARG A 278 -2.70 39.52 -19.31
N THR A 279 -2.08 39.23 -18.17
CA THR A 279 -0.63 39.41 -17.98
C THR A 279 0.21 38.21 -18.40
N LYS A 280 -0.41 37.07 -18.68
CA LYS A 280 0.26 35.87 -19.20
C LYS A 280 0.27 35.89 -20.72
#